data_AF-A0A5Q4Z9H7-F1
#
_entry.id   AF-A0A5Q4Z9H7-F1
#
_cell.length_a   1.000
_cell.length_b   1.000
_cell.length_c   1.000
_cell.angle_alpha   90.00
_cell.angle_beta   90.00
_cell.angle_gamma   90.00
#
_symmetry.space_group_name_H-M   'P 1'
#
loop_
_entity.id
_entity.type
_entity.pdbx_description
1 polymer ?
#
loop_
_entity_poly.entity_id
_entity_poly.type
_entity_poly.pdbx_seq_one_letter_code
_entity_poly.pdbx_strand_id
1 'polypeptide(L)'
;MSAESPSNVVPWPIAPRPFYEEAFGSWLGRVAARYQVSVAMLWEVATSEELPALGTAGWILFPPISQSAVHRFATLARLDDERLRHIQTPSAWLIDRRCMPYCFRCLVLNDADVSAPRWKREWLEPTAKFCRVHRTLLETVPASVFRRSRHFGAALDAISRHREMRMFNNSGRLR
;
A
#
# COMPACT_ATOMS: atom_id res chain seq x y z
N MET A 1 31.84 23.97 12.47
CA MET A 1 31.41 23.29 11.23
C MET A 1 31.61 21.81 11.47
N SER A 2 30.60 21.12 12.01
CA SER A 2 30.68 19.69 12.30
C SER A 2 30.33 18.94 11.03
N ALA A 3 31.26 18.12 10.56
CA ALA A 3 31.08 17.23 9.41
C ALA A 3 29.93 16.27 9.70
N GLU A 4 28.91 16.26 8.83
CA GLU A 4 27.90 15.21 8.81
C GLU A 4 28.60 13.90 8.46
N SER A 5 28.62 12.96 9.41
CA SER A 5 29.02 11.58 9.16
C SER A 5 28.15 11.05 8.00
N PRO A 6 28.73 10.49 6.92
CA PRO A 6 27.93 9.85 5.90
C PRO A 6 27.17 8.72 6.58
N SER A 7 25.85 8.86 6.67
CA SER A 7 25.01 7.80 7.21
C SER A 7 25.31 6.55 6.38
N ASN A 8 25.84 5.48 7.00
CA ASN A 8 26.10 4.18 6.37
C ASN A 8 24.77 3.49 6.02
N VAL A 9 23.95 4.14 5.21
CA VAL A 9 22.68 3.61 4.71
C VAL A 9 23.02 2.78 3.50
N VAL A 10 23.10 1.47 3.71
CA VAL A 10 23.24 0.52 2.61
C VAL A 10 21.89 0.46 1.89
N PRO A 11 21.81 0.81 0.59
CA PRO A 11 20.56 0.72 -0.15
C PRO A 11 20.03 -0.71 -0.17
N TRP A 12 18.72 -0.85 -0.23
CA TRP A 12 18.07 -2.13 -0.37
C TRP A 12 18.53 -2.86 -1.64
N PRO A 13 18.95 -4.13 -1.54
CA PRO A 13 19.31 -4.92 -2.72
C PRO A 13 18.18 -5.02 -3.76
N ILE A 14 16.93 -5.04 -3.29
CA ILE A 14 15.73 -5.16 -4.12
C ILE A 14 14.66 -4.20 -3.59
N ALA A 15 14.42 -3.11 -4.30
CA ALA A 15 13.33 -2.18 -4.00
C ALA A 15 12.47 -1.96 -5.25
N PRO A 16 11.22 -2.44 -5.31
CA PRO A 16 10.35 -2.14 -6.43
C PRO A 16 10.13 -0.63 -6.52
N ARG A 17 10.20 -0.09 -7.74
CA ARG A 17 9.83 1.31 -7.99
C ARG A 17 8.33 1.49 -7.69
N PRO A 18 7.91 2.54 -6.97
CA PRO A 18 6.49 2.84 -6.80
C PRO A 18 5.89 3.26 -8.14
N PHE A 19 4.62 2.89 -8.39
CA PHE A 19 3.89 3.46 -9.51
C PHE A 19 3.35 4.86 -9.19
N TYR A 20 3.06 5.65 -10.22
CA TYR A 20 2.69 7.07 -10.03
C TYR A 20 1.39 7.19 -9.24
N GLU A 21 0.40 6.39 -9.59
CA GLU A 21 -0.90 6.38 -8.93
C GLU A 21 -0.96 5.41 -7.73
N GLU A 22 0.15 4.84 -7.28
CA GLU A 22 0.16 3.89 -6.17
C GLU A 22 0.01 4.59 -4.82
N ALA A 23 -0.62 3.92 -3.85
CA ALA A 23 -0.62 4.38 -2.47
C ALA A 23 0.70 4.03 -1.76
N PHE A 24 1.23 4.90 -0.90
CA PHE A 24 2.46 4.64 -0.13
C PHE A 24 2.42 3.30 0.62
N GLY A 25 1.30 3.00 1.29
CA GLY A 25 1.09 1.73 1.98
C GLY A 25 1.18 0.51 1.05
N SER A 26 0.66 0.60 -0.17
CA SER A 26 0.78 -0.44 -1.20
C SER A 26 2.23 -0.65 -1.60
N TRP A 27 2.94 0.43 -1.89
CA TRP A 27 4.34 0.38 -2.26
C TRP A 27 5.18 -0.24 -1.14
N LEU A 28 5.06 0.26 0.09
CA LEU A 28 5.79 -0.26 1.25
C LEU A 28 5.47 -1.74 1.50
N GLY A 29 4.20 -2.12 1.34
CA GLY A 29 3.76 -3.52 1.39
C GLY A 29 4.40 -4.41 0.32
N ARG A 30 4.64 -3.90 -0.89
CA ARG A 30 5.35 -4.62 -1.96
C ARG A 30 6.83 -4.76 -1.65
N VAL A 31 7.47 -3.70 -1.13
CA VAL A 31 8.87 -3.79 -0.67
C VAL A 31 8.97 -4.89 0.40
N ALA A 32 8.11 -4.84 1.42
CA ALA A 32 8.09 -5.83 2.50
C ALA A 32 7.91 -7.27 1.97
N ALA A 33 7.08 -7.44 0.93
CA ALA A 33 6.89 -8.73 0.28
C ALA A 33 8.17 -9.26 -0.42
N ARG A 34 9.04 -8.39 -0.97
CA ARG A 34 10.33 -8.83 -1.55
C ARG A 34 11.28 -9.42 -0.51
N TYR A 35 11.13 -9.01 0.74
CA TYR A 35 11.94 -9.47 1.87
C TYR A 35 11.22 -10.47 2.78
N GLN A 36 9.96 -10.82 2.48
CA GLN A 36 9.13 -11.71 3.30
C GLN A 36 9.00 -11.28 4.77
N VAL A 37 9.01 -9.97 5.02
CA VAL A 37 8.83 -9.37 6.35
C VAL A 37 7.50 -8.64 6.45
N SER A 38 7.09 -8.27 7.67
CA SER A 38 5.94 -7.40 7.83
C SER A 38 6.28 -5.95 7.46
N VAL A 39 5.27 -5.15 7.10
CA VAL A 39 5.42 -3.70 6.90
C VAL A 39 5.95 -3.02 8.17
N ALA A 40 5.47 -3.45 9.36
CA ALA A 40 5.97 -2.95 10.64
C ALA A 40 7.46 -3.25 10.84
N MET A 41 7.88 -4.50 10.59
CA MET A 41 9.29 -4.87 10.68
C MET A 41 10.14 -4.10 9.66
N LEU A 42 9.66 -3.95 8.42
CA LEU A 42 10.37 -3.17 7.40
C LEU A 42 10.53 -1.71 7.83
N TRP A 43 9.50 -1.11 8.43
CA TRP A 43 9.55 0.25 8.97
C TRP A 43 10.62 0.39 10.06
N GLU A 44 10.60 -0.51 11.04
CA GLU A 44 11.52 -0.52 12.19
C GLU A 44 12.99 -0.66 11.76
N VAL A 45 13.28 -1.49 10.75
CA VAL A 45 14.66 -1.65 10.26
C VAL A 45 15.09 -0.53 9.31
N ALA A 46 14.15 0.11 8.63
CA ALA A 46 14.44 1.14 7.64
C ALA A 46 14.62 2.52 8.27
N THR A 47 13.85 2.80 9.31
CA THR A 47 13.74 4.12 9.96
C THR A 47 14.13 4.02 11.43
N SER A 48 14.52 5.15 12.02
CA SER A 48 14.72 5.26 13.47
C SER A 48 13.50 5.90 14.16
N GLU A 49 12.36 5.90 13.49
CA GLU A 49 11.13 6.55 13.93
C GLU A 49 10.12 5.50 14.40
N GLU A 50 9.29 5.85 15.38
CA GLU A 50 8.17 5.00 15.78
C GLU A 50 7.20 4.78 14.60
N LEU A 51 6.65 3.57 14.49
CA LEU A 51 5.63 3.30 13.49
C LEU A 51 4.41 4.18 13.77
N PRO A 52 3.93 4.98 12.79
CA PRO A 52 2.75 5.80 12.99
C PRO A 52 1.54 4.97 13.39
N ALA A 53 0.65 5.55 14.20
CA ALA A 53 -0.59 4.88 14.59
C ALA A 53 -1.41 4.52 13.35
N LEU A 54 -1.61 3.22 13.13
CA LEU A 54 -2.39 2.70 12.01
C LEU A 54 -3.83 2.45 12.45
N GLY A 55 -4.79 2.97 11.68
CA GLY A 55 -6.21 2.78 11.93
C GLY A 55 -6.72 1.39 11.57
N THR A 56 -8.04 1.27 11.44
CA THR A 56 -8.72 0.00 11.13
C THR A 56 -8.29 -0.68 9.83
N ALA A 57 -7.85 0.13 8.85
CA ALA A 57 -7.32 -0.32 7.56
C ALA A 57 -5.84 -0.75 7.60
N GLY A 58 -5.16 -0.65 8.74
CA GLY A 58 -3.75 -1.04 8.84
C GLY A 58 -2.87 -0.27 7.85
N TRP A 59 -1.85 -0.93 7.32
CA TRP A 59 -0.80 -0.27 6.54
C TRP A 59 -1.22 0.19 5.14
N ILE A 60 -2.40 -0.18 4.61
CA ILE A 60 -2.81 0.31 3.29
C ILE A 60 -3.20 1.78 3.31
N LEU A 61 -3.81 2.24 4.41
CA LEU A 61 -4.17 3.62 4.65
C LEU A 61 -3.10 4.27 5.55
N PHE A 62 -1.85 4.19 5.09
CA PHE A 62 -0.70 4.72 5.83
C PHE A 62 -0.77 6.25 5.88
N PRO A 63 -0.59 6.88 7.06
CA PRO A 63 -0.56 8.34 7.18
C PRO A 63 0.63 8.95 6.44
N PRO A 64 0.61 10.26 6.13
CA PRO A 64 1.81 10.95 5.70
C PRO A 64 2.96 10.72 6.68
N ILE A 65 4.15 10.51 6.13
CA ILE A 65 5.36 10.27 6.90
C ILE A 65 6.22 11.54 6.94
N SER A 66 7.05 11.65 7.96
CA SER A 66 7.98 12.77 8.14
C SER A 66 8.93 12.94 6.94
N GLN A 67 9.47 14.15 6.74
CA GLN A 67 10.46 14.39 5.68
C GLN A 67 11.72 13.54 5.88
N SER A 68 12.12 13.27 7.13
CA SER A 68 13.24 12.37 7.46
C SER A 68 12.96 10.94 7.01
N ALA A 69 11.77 10.40 7.29
CA ALA A 69 11.37 9.07 6.83
C ALA A 69 11.29 9.01 5.30
N VAL A 70 10.75 10.06 4.62
CA VAL A 70 10.75 10.15 3.16
C VAL A 70 12.17 10.03 2.62
N HIS A 71 13.08 10.88 3.09
CA HIS A 71 14.46 10.90 2.61
C HIS A 71 15.18 9.56 2.86
N ARG A 72 14.92 8.95 4.02
CA ARG A 72 15.47 7.65 4.39
C ARG A 72 14.99 6.55 3.44
N PHE A 73 13.69 6.45 3.20
CA PHE A 73 13.13 5.48 2.25
C PHE A 73 13.57 5.75 0.82
N ALA A 74 13.67 7.02 0.40
CA ALA A 74 14.14 7.40 -0.92
C ALA A 74 15.59 6.92 -1.13
N THR A 75 16.46 7.16 -0.15
CA THR A 75 17.85 6.68 -0.15
C THR A 75 17.94 5.17 -0.21
N LEU A 76 17.21 4.46 0.67
CA LEU A 76 17.17 3.00 0.71
C LEU A 76 16.70 2.40 -0.62
N ALA A 77 15.67 2.99 -1.24
CA ALA A 77 15.07 2.48 -2.46
C ALA A 77 15.66 3.08 -3.76
N ARG A 78 16.66 3.95 -3.66
CA ARG A 78 17.26 4.69 -4.80
C ARG A 78 16.21 5.45 -5.62
N LEU A 79 15.33 6.16 -4.92
CA LEU A 79 14.24 6.98 -5.45
C LEU A 79 14.52 8.46 -5.22
N ASP A 80 13.76 9.30 -5.91
CA ASP A 80 13.59 10.71 -5.58
C ASP A 80 12.60 10.87 -4.42
N ASP A 81 12.89 11.76 -3.47
CA ASP A 81 12.00 12.19 -2.40
C ASP A 81 10.62 12.64 -2.94
N GLU A 82 10.57 13.37 -4.05
CA GLU A 82 9.31 13.79 -4.69
C GLU A 82 8.44 12.61 -5.11
N ARG A 83 9.06 11.53 -5.58
CA ARG A 83 8.33 10.32 -5.97
C ARG A 83 7.63 9.69 -4.77
N LEU A 84 8.29 9.65 -3.61
CA LEU A 84 7.67 9.12 -2.39
C LEU A 84 6.63 10.08 -1.82
N ARG A 85 6.87 11.40 -1.88
CA ARG A 85 5.87 12.41 -1.47
C ARG A 85 4.58 12.31 -2.28
N HIS A 86 4.68 12.06 -3.58
CA HIS A 86 3.52 11.97 -4.47
C HIS A 86 2.55 10.83 -4.12
N ILE A 87 3.08 9.70 -3.64
CA ILE A 87 2.28 8.51 -3.34
C ILE A 87 1.70 8.50 -1.92
N GLN A 88 2.04 9.49 -1.07
CA GLN A 88 1.51 9.58 0.28
C GLN A 88 -0.02 9.79 0.28
N THR A 89 -0.68 9.20 1.27
CA THR A 89 -2.11 9.39 1.48
C THR A 89 -2.34 10.76 2.15
N PRO A 90 -3.11 11.69 1.56
CA PRO A 90 -3.44 12.96 2.22
C PRO A 90 -4.08 12.75 3.60
N SER A 91 -3.69 13.56 4.59
CA SER A 91 -4.21 13.43 5.97
C SER A 91 -5.75 13.49 6.05
N ALA A 92 -6.37 14.32 5.21
CA ALA A 92 -7.82 14.46 5.13
C ALA A 92 -8.55 13.16 4.69
N TRP A 93 -7.82 12.18 4.13
CA TRP A 93 -8.38 10.90 3.70
C TRP A 93 -8.29 9.81 4.78
N LEU A 94 -7.59 10.08 5.88
CA LEU A 94 -7.35 9.15 7.00
C LEU A 94 -8.58 9.03 7.91
N ILE A 95 -9.66 8.54 7.34
CA ILE A 95 -10.91 8.25 8.04
C ILE A 95 -10.99 6.74 8.25
N ASP A 96 -11.43 6.31 9.44
CA ASP A 96 -11.65 4.90 9.72
C ASP A 96 -12.74 4.33 8.82
N ARG A 97 -12.45 3.15 8.24
CA ARG A 97 -13.34 2.50 7.28
C ARG A 97 -13.41 1.02 7.59
N ARG A 98 -14.62 0.47 7.56
CA ARG A 98 -14.83 -0.99 7.72
C ARG A 98 -14.35 -1.78 6.49
N CYS A 99 -14.37 -1.14 5.32
CA CYS A 99 -14.01 -1.75 4.05
C CYS A 99 -13.15 -0.82 3.22
N MET A 100 -12.25 -1.39 2.42
CA MET A 100 -11.39 -0.68 1.48
C MET A 100 -11.89 -0.91 0.05
N PRO A 101 -12.15 0.17 -0.72
CA PRO A 101 -12.66 0.04 -2.08
C PRO A 101 -11.52 -0.21 -3.07
N TYR A 102 -11.78 -0.96 -4.12
CA TYR A 102 -10.81 -1.26 -5.17
C TYR A 102 -11.48 -1.72 -6.46
N CYS A 103 -10.73 -1.73 -7.56
CA CYS A 103 -11.14 -2.41 -8.78
C CYS A 103 -10.32 -3.68 -8.91
N PHE A 104 -10.96 -4.86 -8.81
CA PHE A 104 -10.24 -6.13 -8.91
C PHE A 104 -9.46 -6.25 -10.23
N ARG A 105 -10.05 -5.82 -11.36
CA ARG A 105 -9.37 -5.82 -12.66
C ARG A 105 -8.09 -4.99 -12.66
N CYS A 106 -8.13 -3.74 -12.16
CA CYS A 106 -6.91 -2.92 -12.06
C CYS A 106 -5.92 -3.44 -11.02
N LEU A 107 -6.40 -4.11 -9.97
CA LEU A 107 -5.53 -4.68 -8.94
C LEU A 107 -4.70 -5.83 -9.53
N VAL A 108 -5.33 -6.76 -10.25
CA VAL A 108 -4.67 -7.95 -10.79
C VAL A 108 -4.04 -7.73 -12.17
N LEU A 109 -4.60 -6.83 -12.99
CA LEU A 109 -4.05 -6.41 -14.28
C LEU A 109 -3.63 -4.94 -14.15
N ASN A 110 -2.51 -4.73 -13.45
CA ASN A 110 -1.90 -3.41 -13.38
C ASN A 110 -1.39 -3.02 -14.78
N ASP A 111 -1.86 -1.87 -15.26
CA ASP A 111 -1.58 -1.31 -16.58
C ASP A 111 -0.11 -0.93 -16.78
N ALA A 112 0.57 -0.55 -15.70
CA ALA A 112 1.98 -0.21 -15.73
C ALA A 112 2.91 -1.43 -15.68
N ASP A 113 2.46 -2.53 -15.06
CA ASP A 113 3.21 -3.80 -14.95
C ASP A 113 2.24 -4.90 -14.50
N VAL A 114 1.86 -5.77 -15.43
CA VAL A 114 0.88 -6.84 -15.22
C VAL A 114 1.29 -7.86 -14.17
N SER A 115 2.59 -7.97 -13.87
CA SER A 115 3.12 -8.92 -12.88
C SER A 115 3.13 -8.36 -11.45
N ALA A 116 2.85 -7.06 -11.31
CA ALA A 116 3.12 -6.33 -10.09
C ALA A 116 1.85 -5.57 -9.63
N PRO A 117 0.90 -6.27 -9.00
CA PRO A 117 -0.30 -5.66 -8.43
C PRO A 117 -0.01 -4.45 -7.53
N ARG A 118 -0.95 -3.51 -7.52
CA ARG A 118 -0.87 -2.27 -6.72
C ARG A 118 -2.24 -1.82 -6.26
N TRP A 119 -2.28 -1.18 -5.11
CA TRP A 119 -3.45 -0.41 -4.70
C TRP A 119 -3.31 1.02 -5.22
N LYS A 120 -4.32 1.50 -5.96
CA LYS A 120 -4.30 2.90 -6.41
C LYS A 120 -4.57 3.84 -5.24
N ARG A 121 -3.81 4.92 -5.14
CA ARG A 121 -3.99 6.00 -4.16
C ARG A 121 -5.38 6.61 -4.24
N GLU A 122 -5.90 6.82 -5.45
CA GLU A 122 -7.25 7.37 -5.65
C GLU A 122 -8.37 6.50 -5.05
N TRP A 123 -8.15 5.20 -4.86
CA TRP A 123 -9.13 4.35 -4.16
C TRP A 123 -9.21 4.67 -2.67
N LEU A 124 -8.18 5.32 -2.10
CA LEU A 124 -8.20 5.77 -0.72
C LEU A 124 -8.95 7.10 -0.55
N GLU A 125 -9.31 7.80 -1.63
CA GLU A 125 -10.12 9.01 -1.53
C GLU A 125 -11.52 8.68 -0.93
N PRO A 126 -12.00 9.40 0.10
CA PRO A 126 -13.27 9.06 0.77
C PRO A 126 -14.50 9.02 -0.15
N THR A 127 -14.47 9.82 -1.21
CA THR A 127 -15.56 9.96 -2.19
C THR A 127 -15.42 9.01 -3.38
N ALA A 128 -14.36 8.19 -3.43
CA ALA A 128 -14.12 7.26 -4.53
C ALA A 128 -15.19 6.16 -4.55
N LYS A 129 -16.07 6.23 -5.55
CA LYS A 129 -17.12 5.21 -5.79
C LYS A 129 -16.87 4.38 -7.04
N PHE A 130 -16.23 4.96 -8.06
CA PHE A 130 -16.07 4.34 -9.37
C PHE A 130 -14.61 4.19 -9.75
N CYS A 131 -14.29 3.09 -10.43
CA CYS A 131 -13.01 2.95 -11.11
C CYS A 131 -12.96 3.90 -12.31
N ARG A 132 -11.95 4.78 -12.37
CA ARG A 132 -11.80 5.73 -13.49
C ARG A 132 -11.50 5.04 -14.83
N VAL A 133 -10.84 3.88 -14.79
CA VAL A 133 -10.47 3.08 -15.98
C VAL A 133 -11.67 2.30 -16.51
N HIS A 134 -12.32 1.51 -15.64
CA HIS A 134 -13.37 0.59 -16.06
C HIS A 134 -14.79 1.16 -15.95
N ARG A 135 -14.95 2.35 -15.36
CA ARG A 135 -16.24 3.02 -15.14
C ARG A 135 -17.28 2.19 -14.38
N THR A 136 -16.83 1.22 -13.60
CA THR A 136 -17.66 0.38 -12.72
C THR A 136 -17.57 0.84 -11.28
N LEU A 137 -18.58 0.49 -10.46
CA LEU A 137 -18.51 0.63 -9.01
C LEU A 137 -17.28 -0.13 -8.47
N LEU A 138 -16.59 0.44 -7.50
CA LEU A 138 -15.49 -0.22 -6.82
C LEU A 138 -16.02 -1.39 -5.97
N GLU A 139 -15.37 -2.54 -6.08
CA GLU A 139 -15.55 -3.65 -5.15
C GLU A 139 -15.00 -3.25 -3.77
N THR A 140 -15.37 -3.97 -2.72
CA THR A 140 -14.91 -3.69 -1.36
C THR A 140 -14.35 -4.95 -0.70
N VAL A 141 -13.25 -4.81 0.02
CA VAL A 141 -12.69 -5.85 0.91
C VAL A 141 -12.70 -5.36 2.35
N PRO A 142 -12.90 -6.22 3.38
CA PRO A 142 -12.79 -5.79 4.77
C PRO A 142 -11.43 -5.15 5.07
N ALA A 143 -11.43 -4.02 5.75
CA ALA A 143 -10.23 -3.27 6.09
C ALA A 143 -9.24 -4.09 6.95
N SER A 144 -9.77 -5.03 7.73
CA SER A 144 -8.98 -5.98 8.52
C SER A 144 -8.04 -6.88 7.69
N VAL A 145 -8.27 -7.02 6.38
CA VAL A 145 -7.37 -7.79 5.51
C VAL A 145 -5.95 -7.22 5.56
N PHE A 146 -5.80 -5.90 5.47
CA PHE A 146 -4.49 -5.25 5.50
C PHE A 146 -3.89 -5.26 6.90
N ARG A 147 -4.69 -5.06 7.94
CA ARG A 147 -4.24 -5.17 9.34
C ARG A 147 -3.68 -6.56 9.67
N ARG A 148 -4.28 -7.63 9.12
CA ARG A 148 -3.87 -9.02 9.37
C ARG A 148 -2.78 -9.52 8.42
N SER A 149 -2.59 -8.86 7.29
CA SER A 149 -1.59 -9.28 6.29
C SER A 149 -0.26 -8.64 6.61
N ARG A 150 0.81 -9.43 6.59
CA ARG A 150 2.16 -8.92 6.91
C ARG A 150 2.66 -7.93 5.83
N HIS A 151 2.34 -8.20 4.57
CA HIS A 151 2.81 -7.45 3.40
C HIS A 151 1.80 -7.59 2.25
N PHE A 152 2.08 -6.96 1.09
CA PHE A 152 1.13 -6.87 -0.02
C PHE A 152 0.79 -8.23 -0.65
N GLY A 153 1.77 -9.13 -0.80
CA GLY A 153 1.51 -10.50 -1.28
C GLY A 153 0.44 -11.25 -0.46
N ALA A 154 0.59 -11.28 0.87
CA ALA A 154 -0.39 -11.92 1.75
C ALA A 154 -1.78 -11.24 1.70
N ALA A 155 -1.81 -9.91 1.51
CA ALA A 155 -3.06 -9.17 1.34
C ALA A 155 -3.76 -9.53 0.03
N LEU A 156 -3.03 -9.67 -1.08
CA LEU A 156 -3.56 -10.10 -2.37
C LEU A 156 -4.21 -11.49 -2.26
N ASP A 157 -3.53 -12.45 -1.63
CA ASP A 157 -4.08 -13.79 -1.43
C ASP A 157 -5.39 -13.74 -0.63
N ALA A 158 -5.43 -12.91 0.42
CA ALA A 158 -6.63 -12.72 1.22
C ALA A 158 -7.77 -12.01 0.46
N ILE A 159 -7.45 -11.04 -0.40
CA ILE A 159 -8.41 -10.37 -1.27
C ILE A 159 -9.02 -11.36 -2.28
N SER A 160 -8.19 -12.17 -2.95
CA SER A 160 -8.63 -13.19 -3.90
C SER A 160 -9.57 -14.19 -3.25
N ARG A 161 -9.19 -14.76 -2.09
CA ARG A 161 -10.06 -15.65 -1.31
C ARG A 161 -11.38 -14.97 -0.89
N HIS A 162 -11.32 -13.71 -0.45
CA HIS A 162 -12.52 -12.97 -0.07
C HIS A 162 -13.49 -12.82 -1.24
N ARG A 163 -12.97 -12.52 -2.43
CA ARG A 163 -13.76 -12.35 -3.64
C ARG A 163 -14.38 -13.66 -4.09
N GLU A 164 -13.63 -14.75 -4.10
CA GLU A 164 -14.13 -16.10 -4.42
C GLU A 164 -15.30 -16.48 -3.50
N MET A 165 -15.14 -16.36 -2.18
CA MET A 165 -16.22 -16.64 -1.23
C MET A 165 -17.48 -15.80 -1.49
N ARG A 166 -17.33 -14.53 -1.85
CA ARG A 166 -18.49 -13.68 -2.20
C ARG A 166 -19.20 -14.14 -3.47
N MET A 167 -18.46 -14.57 -4.50
CA MET A 167 -19.05 -15.09 -5.73
C MET A 167 -19.83 -16.38 -5.47
N PHE A 168 -19.29 -17.30 -4.67
CA PHE A 168 -20.00 -18.52 -4.26
C PHE A 168 -21.29 -18.23 -3.51
N ASN A 169 -21.25 -17.34 -2.50
CA ASN A 169 -22.43 -17.00 -1.71
C ASN A 169 -23.53 -16.32 -2.54
N ASN A 170 -23.17 -15.51 -3.52
CA ASN A 170 -24.15 -14.90 -4.43
C ASN A 170 -24.77 -15.94 -5.37
N SER A 171 -23.98 -16.91 -5.84
CA SER A 171 -24.45 -17.98 -6.73
C SER A 171 -25.39 -18.96 -6.00
N GLY A 172 -25.14 -19.21 -4.71
CA GLY A 172 -26.00 -20.04 -3.87
C GLY A 172 -27.32 -19.38 -3.44
N ARG A 173 -27.43 -18.04 -3.51
CA ARG A 173 -28.68 -17.31 -3.25
C ARG A 173 -29.60 -17.17 -4.47
N LEU A 174 -29.08 -17.47 -5.67
CA LEU A 174 -29.82 -17.45 -6.93
C LEU A 174 -30.34 -18.84 -7.33
N ARG A 175 -30.22 -19.84 -6.44
CA ARG A 175 -30.76 -21.20 -6.59
C ARG A 175 -31.86 -21.44 -5.59
#